data_AF-A0A850AUS5-F1
#
_entry.id   AF-A0A850AUS5-F1
#
_cell.length_a   1.000
_cell.length_b   1.000
_cell.length_c   1.000
_cell.angle_alpha   90.00
_cell.angle_beta   90.00
_cell.angle_gamma   90.00
#
_symmetry.space_group_name_H-M   'P 1'
#
loop_
_entity.id
_entity.type
_entity.pdbx_description
1 polymer ?
#
loop_
_entity_poly.entity_id
_entity_poly.type
_entity_poly.pdbx_seq_one_letter_code
_entity_poly.pdbx_strand_id
1 'polypeptide(L)'
;AARQGLPAPPRAGEDPSGYRLSIISFGATQPYVIGARSVILYGVVRNDGTAPQPASSVILRMYAVTGLDYVEGTTVIRLPALEPGATAQYRWKVQPTEPDAPLVAALALEQEGRLPRVLTLPMQHYARPPSALGAGGPLKPVATAVSGGAMGWLDNGRVRFRALRTDSHTGAAYLWARTPTGWRQALYASPLLEVRAAEGSQSPWWEMFKVQQISAQTQKGRASLRLSGTVGVRWLCTITVEARNGSSILEGRTVLTARRRLALSGLRLATLCFDGASGANQAGQSIGPVPVGSGVAMAVRRGGTTAGLTWPSKTPLGESSANPAGAPIGAEYTMFRPEYLPGAGVPTLEAGASLEIRWRLYALHPSATIRDALKVTLPDR
;
A
#
# COMPACT_ATOMS: atom_id res chain seq x y z
N ALA A 1 41.56 -27.90 -31.76
CA ALA A 1 40.96 -27.96 -30.41
C ALA A 1 40.45 -26.57 -30.03
N ALA A 2 39.13 -26.37 -30.07
CA ALA A 2 38.52 -25.10 -29.69
C ALA A 2 38.65 -24.92 -28.17
N ARG A 3 39.20 -23.77 -27.74
CA ARG A 3 39.25 -23.38 -26.32
C ARG A 3 37.81 -23.21 -25.84
N GLN A 4 37.32 -24.14 -25.03
CA GLN A 4 36.12 -23.94 -24.22
C GLN A 4 36.38 -22.73 -23.32
N GLY A 5 35.68 -21.63 -23.59
CA GLY A 5 35.69 -20.45 -22.73
C GLY A 5 35.19 -20.87 -21.34
N LEU A 6 35.98 -20.57 -20.31
CA LEU A 6 35.53 -20.68 -18.93
C LEU A 6 34.19 -19.95 -18.77
N PRO A 7 33.18 -20.54 -18.12
CA PRO A 7 31.93 -19.86 -17.86
C PRO A 7 32.21 -18.58 -17.08
N ALA A 8 31.57 -17.49 -17.51
CA ALA A 8 31.65 -16.21 -16.82
C ALA A 8 31.26 -16.42 -15.34
N PRO A 9 31.98 -15.79 -14.39
CA PRO A 9 31.60 -15.87 -12.99
C PRO A 9 30.16 -15.36 -12.81
N PRO A 10 29.36 -16.00 -11.94
CA PRO A 10 27.97 -15.61 -11.71
C PRO A 10 27.91 -14.14 -11.28
N ARG A 11 26.94 -13.40 -11.81
CA ARG A 11 26.74 -12.01 -11.42
C ARG A 11 26.35 -11.97 -9.94
N ALA A 12 26.77 -10.93 -9.22
CA ALA A 12 26.36 -10.72 -7.83
C ALA A 12 24.82 -10.73 -7.73
N GLY A 13 24.27 -11.78 -7.10
CA GLY A 13 22.83 -11.98 -6.96
C GLY A 13 22.21 -13.12 -7.79
N GLU A 14 22.98 -13.81 -8.64
CA GLU A 14 22.53 -15.06 -9.27
C GLU A 14 22.71 -16.21 -8.28
N ASP A 15 21.59 -16.65 -7.73
CA ASP A 15 21.50 -17.81 -6.85
C ASP A 15 21.64 -19.09 -7.71
N PRO A 16 22.66 -19.94 -7.49
CA PRO A 16 22.84 -21.17 -8.25
C PRO A 16 21.68 -22.16 -8.10
N SER A 17 20.81 -21.97 -7.09
CA SER A 17 19.62 -22.81 -6.90
C SER A 17 18.42 -22.44 -7.79
N GLY A 18 18.49 -21.32 -8.51
CA GLY A 18 17.44 -20.89 -9.46
C GLY A 18 16.17 -20.31 -8.82
N TYR A 19 15.94 -20.47 -7.52
CA TYR A 19 14.89 -19.77 -6.79
C TYR A 19 15.41 -18.46 -6.18
N ARG A 20 14.52 -17.49 -5.93
CA ARG A 20 14.90 -16.22 -5.31
C ARG A 20 13.76 -15.70 -4.46
N LEU A 21 13.92 -15.78 -3.15
CA LEU A 21 12.91 -15.23 -2.24
C LEU A 21 13.10 -13.72 -2.00
N SER A 22 11.98 -12.99 -1.92
CA SER A 22 11.97 -11.59 -1.51
C SER A 22 10.83 -11.33 -0.53
N ILE A 23 11.05 -10.40 0.40
CA ILE A 23 9.98 -9.84 1.22
C ILE A 23 9.39 -8.69 0.42
N ILE A 24 8.24 -8.91 -0.19
CA ILE A 24 7.61 -7.90 -1.04
C ILE A 24 6.78 -6.90 -0.24
N SER A 25 6.33 -7.26 0.97
CA SER A 25 5.62 -6.35 1.87
C SER A 25 5.76 -6.77 3.33
N PHE A 26 5.82 -5.78 4.23
CA PHE A 26 5.78 -5.95 5.67
C PHE A 26 5.13 -4.70 6.27
N GLY A 27 4.08 -4.84 7.07
CA GLY A 27 3.27 -3.70 7.49
C GLY A 27 2.27 -4.04 8.60
N ALA A 28 1.54 -3.02 9.05
CA ALA A 28 0.41 -3.16 9.96
C ALA A 28 -0.92 -3.16 9.19
N THR A 29 -1.87 -3.99 9.59
CA THR A 29 -3.18 -4.09 8.91
C THR A 29 -4.13 -2.94 9.27
N GLN A 30 -3.90 -2.29 10.42
CA GLN A 30 -4.75 -1.23 10.96
C GLN A 30 -3.92 -0.20 11.74
N PRO A 31 -4.42 1.04 11.92
CA PRO A 31 -3.84 1.95 12.90
C PRO A 31 -4.06 1.46 14.32
N TYR A 32 -3.37 2.08 15.26
CA TYR A 32 -3.41 1.70 16.67
C TYR A 32 -3.19 2.90 17.58
N VAL A 33 -3.64 2.75 18.82
CA VAL A 33 -3.21 3.59 19.95
C VAL A 33 -2.22 2.77 20.75
N ILE A 34 -1.07 3.37 21.08
CA ILE A 34 -0.07 2.72 21.94
C ILE A 34 -0.71 2.45 23.31
N GLY A 35 -0.46 1.26 23.87
CA GLY A 35 -1.01 0.84 25.16
C GLY A 35 -2.51 0.50 25.19
N ALA A 36 -3.28 0.72 24.13
CA ALA A 36 -4.72 0.45 24.15
C ALA A 36 -5.14 -0.84 23.47
N ARG A 37 -4.47 -1.22 22.37
CA ARG A 37 -4.83 -2.39 21.55
C ARG A 37 -3.61 -3.02 20.92
N SER A 38 -3.70 -4.32 20.66
CA SER A 38 -2.70 -5.03 19.87
C SER A 38 -2.84 -4.69 18.39
N VAL A 39 -1.72 -4.75 17.68
CA VAL A 39 -1.60 -4.52 16.24
C VAL A 39 -1.36 -5.85 15.55
N ILE A 40 -2.06 -6.07 14.44
CA ILE A 40 -1.76 -7.19 13.57
C ILE A 40 -0.74 -6.70 12.53
N LEU A 41 0.43 -7.32 12.55
CA LEU A 41 1.44 -7.19 11.52
C LEU A 41 1.25 -8.30 10.49
N TYR A 42 1.57 -7.97 9.24
CA TYR A 42 1.58 -8.92 8.15
C TYR A 42 2.92 -8.87 7.42
N GLY A 43 3.33 -9.98 6.82
CA GLY A 43 4.49 -10.09 5.93
C GLY A 43 4.16 -10.93 4.71
N VAL A 44 4.66 -10.53 3.54
CA VAL A 44 4.44 -11.26 2.28
C VAL A 44 5.79 -11.60 1.66
N VAL A 45 6.00 -12.90 1.42
CA VAL A 45 7.17 -13.46 0.76
C VAL A 45 6.77 -13.91 -0.63
N ARG A 46 7.64 -13.66 -1.62
CA ARG A 46 7.47 -14.12 -3.01
C ARG A 46 8.69 -14.91 -3.45
N ASN A 47 8.48 -15.92 -4.29
CA ASN A 47 9.55 -16.48 -5.11
C ASN A 47 9.62 -15.72 -6.45
N ASP A 48 10.62 -14.87 -6.60
CA ASP A 48 10.94 -14.14 -7.83
C ASP A 48 11.89 -14.92 -8.75
N GLY A 49 12.28 -16.14 -8.35
CA GLY A 49 13.14 -17.01 -9.15
C GLY A 49 12.39 -17.74 -10.25
N THR A 50 13.14 -18.50 -11.03
CA THR A 50 12.61 -19.34 -12.12
C THR A 50 12.45 -20.81 -11.72
N ALA A 51 12.98 -21.19 -10.55
CA ALA A 51 12.82 -22.52 -9.97
C ALA A 51 11.98 -22.50 -8.69
N PRO A 52 11.30 -23.61 -8.34
CA PRO A 52 10.59 -23.74 -7.08
C PRO A 52 11.56 -23.69 -5.90
N GLN A 53 11.15 -23.03 -4.82
CA GLN A 53 11.88 -23.06 -3.55
C GLN A 53 11.51 -24.34 -2.77
N PRO A 54 12.48 -25.18 -2.34
CA PRO A 54 12.18 -26.40 -1.59
C PRO A 54 11.62 -26.11 -0.19
N ALA A 55 10.62 -26.85 0.27
CA ALA A 55 10.04 -26.67 1.60
C ALA A 55 11.10 -26.75 2.72
N SER A 56 10.93 -25.94 3.76
CA SER A 56 11.78 -25.88 4.96
C SER A 56 13.25 -25.50 4.74
N SER A 57 13.66 -25.14 3.53
CA SER A 57 15.03 -24.70 3.21
C SER A 57 15.34 -23.26 3.63
N VAL A 58 14.31 -22.45 3.87
CA VAL A 58 14.42 -21.06 4.31
C VAL A 58 13.52 -20.84 5.52
N ILE A 59 14.05 -20.11 6.51
CA ILE A 59 13.33 -19.69 7.70
C ILE A 59 12.90 -18.24 7.51
N LEU A 60 11.62 -17.97 7.73
CA LEU A 60 11.09 -16.64 7.90
C LEU A 60 10.98 -16.35 9.40
N ARG A 61 11.60 -15.27 9.85
CA ARG A 61 11.60 -14.90 11.26
C ARG A 61 11.11 -13.47 11.47
N MET A 62 10.19 -13.31 12.40
CA MET A 62 9.69 -12.01 12.84
C MET A 62 10.34 -11.62 14.17
N TYR A 63 10.79 -10.38 14.24
CA TYR A 63 11.39 -9.76 15.41
C TYR A 63 10.57 -8.54 15.83
N ALA A 64 10.20 -8.46 17.10
CA ALA A 64 9.80 -7.24 17.76
C ALA A 64 11.08 -6.56 18.28
N VAL A 65 11.62 -5.59 17.54
CA VAL A 65 12.98 -5.07 17.74
C VAL A 65 13.02 -4.09 18.92
N THR A 66 12.05 -3.18 19.01
CA THR A 66 11.95 -2.18 20.09
C THR A 66 10.52 -1.66 20.23
N GLY A 67 10.12 -1.34 21.46
CA GLY A 67 8.81 -0.77 21.83
C GLY A 67 7.59 -1.65 21.54
N LEU A 68 7.82 -2.92 21.23
CA LEU A 68 6.79 -3.89 20.83
C LEU A 68 6.92 -5.17 21.65
N ASP A 69 5.82 -5.60 22.25
CA ASP A 69 5.72 -6.92 22.87
C ASP A 69 5.06 -7.90 21.89
N TYR A 70 5.60 -9.11 21.84
CA TYR A 70 5.01 -10.17 21.06
C TYR A 70 3.78 -10.75 21.77
N VAL A 71 2.66 -10.91 21.05
CA VAL A 71 1.40 -11.43 21.62
C VAL A 71 1.00 -12.77 21.02
N GLU A 72 1.00 -12.91 19.69
CA GLU A 72 0.46 -14.10 19.01
C GLU A 72 1.09 -14.34 17.63
N GLY A 73 1.11 -15.61 17.20
CA GLY A 73 1.61 -16.09 15.90
C GLY A 73 2.78 -17.06 16.04
N THR A 74 3.41 -17.44 14.94
CA THR A 74 4.69 -18.19 14.96
C THR A 74 5.83 -17.27 14.56
N THR A 75 6.78 -16.98 15.46
CA THR A 75 7.92 -16.07 15.17
C THR A 75 8.98 -16.71 14.28
N VAL A 76 9.09 -18.04 14.25
CA VAL A 76 10.04 -18.80 13.43
C VAL A 76 9.28 -19.76 12.54
N ILE A 77 9.20 -19.43 11.25
CA ILE A 77 8.40 -20.17 10.27
C ILE A 77 9.33 -20.81 9.26
N ARG A 78 9.31 -22.14 9.17
CA ARG A 78 9.91 -22.85 8.02
C ARG A 78 8.99 -22.65 6.83
N LEU A 79 9.49 -22.00 5.77
CA LEU A 79 8.67 -21.69 4.62
C LEU A 79 8.19 -22.98 3.92
N PRO A 80 6.93 -23.05 3.48
CA PRO A 80 6.47 -24.12 2.60
C PRO A 80 7.19 -24.03 1.25
N ALA A 81 7.04 -25.04 0.40
CA ALA A 81 7.52 -24.92 -0.98
C ALA A 81 6.78 -23.78 -1.71
N LEU A 82 7.52 -22.98 -2.47
CA LEU A 82 6.95 -21.87 -3.25
C LEU A 82 7.35 -22.00 -4.71
N GLU A 83 6.36 -22.19 -5.58
CA GLU A 83 6.54 -22.17 -7.03
C GLU A 83 7.02 -20.80 -7.53
N PRO A 84 7.66 -20.72 -8.70
CA PRO A 84 8.00 -19.46 -9.35
C PRO A 84 6.79 -18.51 -9.42
N GLY A 85 6.96 -17.27 -8.94
CA GLY A 85 5.91 -16.26 -8.87
C GLY A 85 4.89 -16.43 -7.74
N ALA A 86 4.92 -17.55 -7.00
CA ALA A 86 4.00 -17.77 -5.88
C ALA A 86 4.32 -16.84 -4.71
N THR A 87 3.29 -16.53 -3.93
CA THR A 87 3.39 -15.69 -2.73
C THR A 87 2.86 -16.44 -1.51
N ALA A 88 3.47 -16.20 -0.35
CA ALA A 88 2.97 -16.64 0.94
C ALA A 88 2.85 -15.44 1.89
N GLN A 89 1.81 -15.44 2.72
CA GLN A 89 1.58 -14.37 3.69
C GLN A 89 1.55 -14.92 5.10
N TYR A 90 1.99 -14.09 6.04
CA TYR A 90 2.18 -14.45 7.44
C TYR A 90 1.69 -13.31 8.32
N ARG A 91 1.23 -13.65 9.52
CA ARG A 91 0.64 -12.70 10.48
C ARG A 91 1.26 -12.87 11.86
N TRP A 92 1.36 -11.74 12.55
CA TRP A 92 1.77 -11.67 13.95
C TRP A 92 0.95 -10.63 14.68
N LYS A 93 0.64 -10.89 15.94
CA LYS A 93 0.01 -9.91 16.82
C LYS A 93 1.08 -9.38 17.76
N VAL A 94 1.22 -8.06 17.81
CA VAL A 94 2.15 -7.35 18.71
C VAL A 94 1.40 -6.31 19.52
N GLN A 95 1.92 -5.96 20.68
CA GLN A 95 1.40 -4.89 21.52
C GLN A 95 2.42 -3.76 21.57
N PRO A 96 2.11 -2.56 21.04
CA PRO A 96 2.91 -1.38 21.29
C PRO A 96 2.79 -1.01 22.77
N THR A 97 3.92 -1.00 23.47
CA THR A 97 3.98 -0.83 24.93
C THR A 97 4.61 0.49 25.35
N GLU A 98 5.46 1.08 24.52
CA GLU A 98 6.20 2.30 24.85
C GLU A 98 5.74 3.50 24.01
N PRO A 99 5.08 4.51 24.61
CA PRO A 99 4.50 5.64 23.86
C PRO A 99 5.56 6.55 23.22
N ASP A 100 6.73 6.66 23.85
CA ASP A 100 7.79 7.59 23.48
C ASP A 100 8.99 6.91 22.81
N ALA A 101 9.00 5.58 22.72
CA ALA A 101 10.10 4.83 22.12
C ALA A 101 9.82 4.50 20.65
N PRO A 102 10.87 4.35 19.81
CA PRO A 102 10.71 3.84 18.45
C PRO A 102 10.02 2.48 18.47
N LEU A 103 8.93 2.36 17.71
CA LEU A 103 8.24 1.09 17.48
C LEU A 103 8.80 0.45 16.21
N VAL A 104 9.58 -0.62 16.35
CA VAL A 104 10.23 -1.27 15.20
C VAL A 104 10.03 -2.77 15.23
N ALA A 105 9.53 -3.31 14.13
CA ALA A 105 9.55 -4.73 13.85
C ALA A 105 10.52 -5.03 12.70
N ALA A 106 11.00 -6.26 12.61
CA ALA A 106 11.78 -6.73 11.47
C ALA A 106 11.30 -8.10 11.01
N LEU A 107 11.41 -8.33 9.71
CA LEU A 107 11.14 -9.62 9.08
C LEU A 107 12.39 -10.06 8.34
N ALA A 108 12.89 -11.25 8.66
CA ALA A 108 14.12 -11.79 8.09
C ALA A 108 13.86 -13.09 7.34
N LEU A 109 14.43 -13.20 6.14
CA LEU A 109 14.59 -14.47 5.44
C LEU A 109 16.00 -14.99 5.70
N GLU A 110 16.08 -16.09 6.44
CA GLU A 110 17.31 -16.76 6.88
C GLU A 110 17.48 -18.04 6.07
N GLN A 111 18.64 -18.17 5.40
CA GLN A 111 19.02 -19.35 4.63
C GLN A 111 20.44 -19.75 5.03
N GLU A 112 20.67 -21.05 5.17
CA GLU A 112 21.99 -21.58 5.53
C GLU A 112 23.06 -21.14 4.52
N GLY A 113 24.23 -20.75 5.05
CA GLY A 113 25.36 -20.28 4.25
C GLY A 113 25.18 -18.90 3.60
N ARG A 114 24.17 -18.11 4.00
CA ARG A 114 23.88 -16.79 3.42
C ARG A 114 23.57 -15.72 4.44
N LEU A 115 23.86 -14.48 4.07
CA LEU A 115 23.41 -13.32 4.85
C LEU A 115 21.87 -13.23 4.85
N PRO A 116 21.26 -12.94 6.00
CA PRO A 116 19.82 -12.81 6.09
C PRO A 116 19.35 -11.60 5.29
N ARG A 117 18.23 -11.75 4.59
CA ARG A 117 17.53 -10.64 3.95
C ARG A 117 16.51 -10.08 4.91
N VAL A 118 16.76 -8.88 5.43
CA VAL A 118 15.95 -8.25 6.47
C VAL A 118 15.17 -7.08 5.90
N LEU A 119 13.88 -7.01 6.19
CA LEU A 119 13.04 -5.84 6.00
C LEU A 119 12.59 -5.32 7.36
N THR A 120 12.91 -4.07 7.67
CA THR A 120 12.46 -3.41 8.88
C THR A 120 11.15 -2.66 8.63
N LEU A 121 10.29 -2.62 9.65
CA LEU A 121 9.06 -1.86 9.69
C LEU A 121 9.11 -0.89 10.87
N PRO A 122 9.48 0.37 10.62
CA PRO A 122 9.22 1.46 11.55
C PRO A 122 7.72 1.70 11.62
N MET A 123 7.10 1.32 12.74
CA MET A 123 5.68 1.52 12.97
C MET A 123 5.40 2.97 13.38
N GLN A 124 4.23 3.47 13.01
CA GLN A 124 3.92 4.90 13.10
C GLN A 124 3.22 5.25 14.40
N HIS A 125 3.65 6.32 15.06
CA HIS A 125 2.93 6.86 16.21
C HIS A 125 1.72 7.65 15.71
N TYR A 126 0.56 7.32 16.27
CA TYR A 126 -0.68 8.03 16.01
C TYR A 126 -1.07 8.78 17.28
N ALA A 127 -0.79 10.07 17.35
CA ALA A 127 -1.20 10.91 18.48
C ALA A 127 -2.71 10.81 18.77
N ARG A 128 -3.53 10.68 17.71
CA ARG A 128 -4.97 10.38 17.79
C ARG A 128 -5.36 9.52 16.59
N PRO A 129 -5.41 8.18 16.70
CA PRO A 129 -5.93 7.38 15.59
C PRO A 129 -7.39 7.75 15.36
N PRO A 130 -7.86 7.66 14.10
CA PRO A 130 -9.24 8.03 13.80
C PRO A 130 -10.20 7.11 14.56
N SER A 131 -10.99 7.70 15.47
CA SER A 131 -12.13 7.00 16.07
C SER A 131 -13.13 6.62 14.99
N ALA A 132 -13.89 5.54 15.23
CA ALA A 132 -15.09 5.27 14.46
C ALA A 132 -15.95 6.54 14.44
N LEU A 133 -16.38 6.95 13.25
CA LEU A 133 -17.20 8.13 13.09
C LEU A 133 -18.55 7.86 13.75
N GLY A 134 -19.06 8.84 14.51
CA GLY A 134 -20.30 8.71 15.28
C GLY A 134 -21.53 8.34 14.44
N ALA A 135 -22.61 7.98 15.13
CA ALA A 135 -23.90 7.59 14.55
C ALA A 135 -24.39 8.63 13.53
N GLY A 136 -24.87 8.15 12.38
CA GLY A 136 -25.05 8.97 11.20
C GLY A 136 -26.28 9.89 11.24
N GLY A 137 -26.08 11.19 10.98
CA GLY A 137 -27.15 12.11 10.55
C GLY A 137 -27.55 11.89 9.07
N PRO A 138 -28.61 12.54 8.56
CA PRO A 138 -29.12 12.31 7.19
C PRO A 138 -28.05 12.52 6.11
N LEU A 139 -28.19 11.81 4.98
CA LEU A 139 -27.34 11.97 3.80
C LEU A 139 -27.39 13.43 3.33
N LYS A 140 -26.32 14.19 3.58
CA LYS A 140 -26.12 15.49 2.93
C LYS A 140 -25.28 15.25 1.69
N PRO A 141 -25.81 15.35 0.46
CA PRO A 141 -25.07 15.08 -0.78
C PRO A 141 -24.11 16.22 -1.14
N VAL A 142 -23.60 16.95 -0.13
CA VAL A 142 -22.79 18.14 -0.31
C VAL A 142 -21.34 17.77 -0.07
N ALA A 143 -20.54 17.89 -1.13
CA ALA A 143 -19.10 17.75 -1.05
C ALA A 143 -18.55 18.83 -0.10
N THR A 144 -17.86 18.41 0.95
CA THR A 144 -17.23 19.28 1.95
C THR A 144 -15.85 18.72 2.26
N ALA A 145 -14.87 19.61 2.40
CA ALA A 145 -13.56 19.25 2.91
C ALA A 145 -13.14 20.22 4.01
N VAL A 146 -12.47 19.67 5.03
CA VAL A 146 -11.92 20.41 6.17
C VAL A 146 -10.52 19.90 6.45
N SER A 147 -9.60 20.82 6.75
CA SER A 147 -8.24 20.51 7.18
C SER A 147 -7.93 21.26 8.47
N GLY A 148 -7.16 20.65 9.36
CA GLY A 148 -6.70 21.26 10.60
C GLY A 148 -5.48 20.52 11.15
N GLY A 149 -4.39 21.25 11.39
CA GLY A 149 -3.14 20.69 11.93
C GLY A 149 -2.62 19.51 11.11
N ALA A 150 -2.52 18.35 11.75
CA ALA A 150 -1.99 17.11 11.16
C ALA A 150 -3.06 16.26 10.44
N MET A 151 -4.27 16.74 10.23
CA MET A 151 -5.35 15.96 9.61
C MET A 151 -6.23 16.76 8.67
N GLY A 152 -6.90 16.04 7.77
CA GLY A 152 -7.98 16.59 6.98
C GLY A 152 -8.89 15.51 6.43
N TRP A 153 -10.08 15.90 6.03
CA TRP A 153 -11.07 14.98 5.47
C TRP A 153 -11.88 15.68 4.39
N LEU A 154 -12.43 14.86 3.49
CA LEU A 154 -13.46 15.23 2.54
C LEU A 154 -14.60 14.21 2.59
N ASP A 155 -15.82 14.67 2.35
CA ASP A 155 -17.06 13.88 2.37
C ASP A 155 -18.00 14.42 1.29
N ASN A 156 -18.86 13.58 0.72
CA ASN A 156 -19.94 13.99 -0.19
C ASN A 156 -21.30 13.32 0.10
N GLY A 157 -21.45 12.79 1.31
CA GLY A 157 -22.63 12.07 1.78
C GLY A 157 -22.56 10.56 1.52
N ARG A 158 -21.81 10.08 0.52
CA ARG A 158 -21.72 8.64 0.21
C ARG A 158 -20.38 8.04 0.59
N VAL A 159 -19.31 8.78 0.34
CA VAL A 159 -17.94 8.36 0.59
C VAL A 159 -17.22 9.46 1.33
N ARG A 160 -16.40 9.04 2.29
CA ARG A 160 -15.53 9.94 3.04
C ARG A 160 -14.10 9.46 2.92
N PHE A 161 -13.20 10.41 2.72
CA PHE A 161 -11.76 10.18 2.76
C PHE A 161 -11.16 11.05 3.85
N ARG A 162 -10.30 10.46 4.68
CA ARG A 162 -9.55 11.17 5.72
C ARG A 162 -8.08 10.88 5.51
N ALA A 163 -7.28 11.93 5.55
CA ALA A 163 -5.84 11.84 5.59
C ALA A 163 -5.34 12.33 6.95
N LEU A 164 -4.27 11.72 7.42
CA LEU A 164 -3.56 12.15 8.59
C LEU A 164 -2.05 12.07 8.36
N ARG A 165 -1.35 12.98 9.01
CA ARG A 165 0.10 13.02 9.14
C ARG A 165 0.45 12.45 10.51
N THR A 166 1.19 11.35 10.51
CA THR A 166 1.75 10.74 11.73
C THR A 166 2.90 11.59 12.28
N ASP A 167 3.40 11.26 13.47
CA ASP A 167 4.50 12.02 14.09
C ASP A 167 5.80 11.93 13.29
N SER A 168 6.02 10.83 12.54
CA SER A 168 7.15 10.72 11.61
C SER A 168 6.89 11.35 10.24
N HIS A 169 5.81 12.13 10.11
CA HIS A 169 5.32 12.73 8.87
C HIS A 169 4.84 11.73 7.80
N THR A 170 4.80 10.42 8.07
CA THR A 170 4.22 9.46 7.13
C THR A 170 2.73 9.72 6.98
N GLY A 171 2.26 9.77 5.73
CA GLY A 171 0.83 9.89 5.44
C GLY A 171 0.10 8.58 5.66
N ALA A 172 -1.05 8.63 6.33
CA ALA A 172 -2.03 7.55 6.36
C ALA A 172 -3.38 8.06 5.87
N ALA A 173 -4.11 7.19 5.19
CA ALA A 173 -5.41 7.51 4.63
C ALA A 173 -6.41 6.41 4.88
N TYR A 174 -7.67 6.81 4.83
CA TYR A 174 -8.79 5.96 5.17
C TYR A 174 -9.95 6.32 4.28
N LEU A 175 -10.66 5.29 3.86
CA LEU A 175 -11.85 5.41 3.05
C LEU A 175 -13.02 4.82 3.83
N TRP A 176 -14.13 5.55 3.91
CA TRP A 176 -15.37 5.08 4.50
C TRP A 176 -16.49 5.11 3.47
N ALA A 177 -17.34 4.09 3.53
CA ALA A 177 -18.62 4.06 2.85
C ALA A 177 -19.72 4.42 3.85
N ARG A 178 -20.71 5.16 3.35
CA ARG A 178 -21.93 5.42 4.10
C ARG A 178 -22.87 4.22 4.01
N THR A 179 -23.36 3.77 5.15
CA THR A 179 -24.33 2.68 5.30
C THR A 179 -25.59 3.18 6.03
N PRO A 180 -26.70 2.41 6.04
CA PRO A 180 -27.90 2.77 6.82
C PRO A 180 -27.60 2.96 8.31
N THR A 181 -26.69 2.17 8.88
CA THR A 181 -26.32 2.22 10.30
C THR A 181 -25.24 3.24 10.62
N GLY A 182 -24.70 3.96 9.62
CA GLY A 182 -23.67 4.97 9.80
C GLY A 182 -22.47 4.79 8.87
N TRP A 183 -21.32 5.32 9.27
CA TRP A 183 -20.10 5.24 8.49
C TRP A 183 -19.34 3.95 8.79
N ARG A 184 -19.02 3.18 7.74
CA ARG A 184 -18.19 1.97 7.84
C ARG A 184 -16.86 2.21 7.15
N GLN A 185 -15.76 1.91 7.85
CA GLN A 185 -14.44 1.93 7.23
C GLN A 185 -14.38 0.85 6.16
N ALA A 186 -14.01 1.25 4.96
CA ALA A 186 -13.87 0.38 3.81
C ALA A 186 -12.39 0.08 3.55
N LEU A 187 -11.50 1.08 3.54
CA LEU A 187 -10.07 0.86 3.27
C LEU A 187 -9.20 1.69 4.21
N TYR A 188 -8.00 1.18 4.45
CA TYR A 188 -6.91 1.86 5.12
C TYR A 188 -5.67 1.84 4.22
N ALA A 189 -4.86 2.89 4.24
CA ALA A 189 -3.57 2.89 3.56
C ALA A 189 -2.49 3.63 4.36
N SER A 190 -1.32 3.00 4.43
CA SER A 190 -0.07 3.62 4.87
C SER A 190 1.11 2.73 4.41
N PRO A 191 2.14 3.28 3.76
CA PRO A 191 2.27 4.68 3.29
C PRO A 191 1.34 4.97 2.09
N LEU A 192 1.17 6.26 1.76
CA LEU A 192 0.34 6.69 0.62
C LEU A 192 1.04 6.59 -0.74
N LEU A 193 2.37 6.60 -0.74
CA LEU A 193 3.19 6.56 -1.95
C LEU A 193 4.62 6.17 -1.57
N GLU A 194 5.26 5.36 -2.40
CA GLU A 194 6.69 5.11 -2.34
C GLU A 194 7.31 5.27 -3.72
N VAL A 195 8.52 5.83 -3.77
CA VAL A 195 9.30 6.02 -5.00
C VAL A 195 10.63 5.32 -4.84
N ARG A 196 11.05 4.57 -5.86
CA ARG A 196 12.37 3.97 -5.93
C ARG A 196 13.17 4.65 -7.01
N ALA A 197 14.16 5.46 -6.62
CA ALA A 197 15.00 6.18 -7.57
C ALA A 197 16.44 6.32 -7.05
N ALA A 198 17.37 6.62 -7.96
CA ALA A 198 18.77 6.84 -7.65
C ALA A 198 19.38 7.97 -8.48
N GLU A 199 20.43 8.58 -7.96
CA GLU A 199 21.31 9.50 -8.69
C GLU A 199 22.55 8.73 -9.17
N GLY A 200 22.92 8.87 -10.44
CA GLY A 200 24.17 8.32 -10.99
C GLY A 200 24.37 6.83 -10.68
N SER A 201 25.47 6.50 -9.98
CA SER A 201 25.88 5.13 -9.61
C SER A 201 25.27 4.61 -8.30
N GLN A 202 24.36 5.35 -7.67
CA GLN A 202 23.72 4.91 -6.43
C GLN A 202 22.80 3.71 -6.68
N SER A 203 22.78 2.77 -5.73
CA SER A 203 21.77 1.72 -5.73
C SER A 203 20.41 2.32 -5.35
N PRO A 204 19.34 2.08 -6.12
CA PRO A 204 18.03 2.68 -5.83
C PRO A 204 17.33 1.94 -4.68
N TRP A 205 16.83 2.69 -3.70
CA TRP A 205 16.02 2.19 -2.59
C TRP A 205 14.63 2.83 -2.58
N TRP A 206 13.68 2.23 -1.86
CA TRP A 206 12.33 2.76 -1.70
C TRP A 206 12.32 3.90 -0.67
N GLU A 207 11.79 5.05 -1.07
CA GLU A 207 11.57 6.21 -0.21
C GLU A 207 10.07 6.44 -0.07
N MET A 208 9.59 6.73 1.15
CA MET A 208 8.17 6.96 1.43
C MET A 208 7.79 8.44 1.33
N PHE A 209 6.56 8.72 0.92
CA PHE A 209 6.00 10.07 0.98
C PHE A 209 5.77 10.55 2.41
N LYS A 210 6.41 11.67 2.74
CA LYS A 210 6.27 12.40 3.99
C LYS A 210 5.38 13.62 3.76
N VAL A 211 4.21 13.61 4.39
CA VAL A 211 3.23 14.70 4.36
C VAL A 211 3.75 15.85 5.22
N GLN A 212 3.87 17.03 4.63
CA GLN A 212 4.25 18.26 5.35
C GLN A 212 3.03 19.14 5.59
N GLN A 213 2.12 19.23 4.63
CA GLN A 213 0.94 20.06 4.74
C GLN A 213 -0.30 19.32 4.21
N ILE A 214 -1.42 19.56 4.88
CA ILE A 214 -2.75 19.13 4.47
C ILE A 214 -3.61 20.38 4.32
N SER A 215 -4.18 20.60 3.15
CA SER A 215 -5.11 21.68 2.90
C SER A 215 -6.40 21.16 2.29
N ALA A 216 -7.50 21.80 2.64
CA ALA A 216 -8.83 21.48 2.13
C ALA A 216 -9.43 22.69 1.41
N GLN A 217 -10.19 22.42 0.36
CA GLN A 217 -10.98 23.43 -0.33
C GLN A 217 -12.39 22.89 -0.59
N THR A 218 -13.39 23.72 -0.31
CA THR A 218 -14.79 23.42 -0.65
C THR A 218 -15.28 24.44 -1.66
N GLN A 219 -15.90 23.96 -2.72
CA GLN A 219 -16.52 24.75 -3.78
C GLN A 219 -17.95 24.23 -4.04
N LYS A 220 -18.75 24.98 -4.79
CA LYS A 220 -20.11 24.53 -5.15
C LYS A 220 -20.03 23.21 -5.92
N GLY A 221 -20.53 22.13 -5.31
CA GLY A 221 -20.61 20.81 -5.94
C GLY A 221 -19.35 19.94 -5.86
N ARG A 222 -18.24 20.46 -5.31
CA ARG A 222 -16.95 19.77 -5.25
C ARG A 222 -16.17 20.14 -4.00
N ALA A 223 -15.44 19.19 -3.45
CA ALA A 223 -14.47 19.43 -2.40
C ALA A 223 -13.16 18.72 -2.72
N SER A 224 -12.04 19.29 -2.30
CA SER A 224 -10.71 18.73 -2.50
C SER A 224 -9.92 18.73 -1.20
N LEU A 225 -9.11 17.68 -1.04
CA LEU A 225 -8.10 17.58 -0.01
C LEU A 225 -6.74 17.40 -0.70
N ARG A 226 -5.80 18.27 -0.39
CA ARG A 226 -4.45 18.27 -0.95
C ARG A 226 -3.44 17.95 0.15
N LEU A 227 -2.61 16.95 -0.11
CA LEU A 227 -1.47 16.56 0.71
C LEU A 227 -0.21 16.95 -0.05
N SER A 228 0.63 17.80 0.53
CA SER A 228 1.92 18.19 -0.05
C SER A 228 3.07 17.82 0.88
N GLY A 229 4.22 17.50 0.30
CA GLY A 229 5.43 17.17 1.02
C GLY A 229 6.49 16.59 0.10
N THR A 230 7.27 15.63 0.59
CA THR A 230 8.41 15.11 -0.14
C THR A 230 8.48 13.58 -0.12
N VAL A 231 9.12 13.00 -1.13
CA VAL A 231 9.58 11.61 -1.08
C VAL A 231 11.09 11.66 -1.00
N GLY A 232 11.62 11.36 0.19
CA GLY A 232 13.03 11.60 0.49
C GLY A 232 13.42 13.07 0.30
N VAL A 233 14.69 13.29 -0.05
CA VAL A 233 15.22 14.61 -0.40
C VAL A 233 15.05 14.95 -1.89
N ARG A 234 14.67 13.95 -2.69
CA ARG A 234 14.77 13.96 -4.16
C ARG A 234 13.51 14.38 -4.89
N TRP A 235 12.35 14.32 -4.22
CA TRP A 235 11.06 14.56 -4.86
C TRP A 235 10.22 15.56 -4.07
N LEU A 236 9.58 16.49 -4.79
CA LEU A 236 8.37 17.13 -4.31
C LEU A 236 7.18 16.27 -4.70
N CYS A 237 6.22 16.11 -3.79
CA CYS A 237 5.03 15.32 -4.04
C CYS A 237 3.78 16.09 -3.63
N THR A 238 2.76 16.05 -4.50
CA THR A 238 1.40 16.47 -4.19
C THR A 238 0.45 15.32 -4.49
N ILE A 239 -0.39 14.97 -3.53
CA ILE A 239 -1.55 14.09 -3.71
C ILE A 239 -2.81 14.93 -3.50
N THR A 240 -3.64 15.06 -4.53
CA THR A 240 -4.94 15.72 -4.45
C THR A 240 -6.03 14.68 -4.58
N VAL A 241 -7.01 14.70 -3.67
CA VAL A 241 -8.20 13.85 -3.70
C VAL A 241 -9.44 14.73 -3.74
N GLU A 242 -10.40 14.38 -4.58
CA GLU A 242 -11.55 15.21 -4.86
C GLU A 242 -12.85 14.42 -4.81
N ALA A 243 -13.83 15.02 -4.15
CA ALA A 243 -15.20 14.55 -4.07
C ALA A 243 -16.11 15.46 -4.89
N ARG A 244 -17.04 14.86 -5.61
CA ARG A 244 -18.20 15.54 -6.21
C ARG A 244 -19.47 15.14 -5.47
N ASN A 245 -20.46 16.03 -5.43
CA ASN A 245 -21.77 15.76 -4.80
C ASN A 245 -22.37 14.43 -5.27
N GLY A 246 -22.82 13.60 -4.32
CA GLY A 246 -23.54 12.35 -4.61
C GLY A 246 -22.73 11.23 -5.29
N SER A 247 -21.44 11.42 -5.56
CA SER A 247 -20.58 10.40 -6.17
C SER A 247 -20.17 9.33 -5.15
N SER A 248 -19.98 8.07 -5.57
CA SER A 248 -19.31 7.05 -4.72
C SER A 248 -17.84 6.85 -5.11
N ILE A 249 -17.33 7.77 -5.93
CA ILE A 249 -15.98 7.78 -6.51
C ILE A 249 -15.31 9.08 -6.10
N LEU A 250 -14.06 8.96 -5.67
CA LEU A 250 -13.14 10.06 -5.43
C LEU A 250 -12.09 10.09 -6.52
N GLU A 251 -11.88 11.27 -7.10
CA GLU A 251 -10.86 11.48 -8.12
C GLU A 251 -9.53 11.83 -7.44
N GLY A 252 -8.47 11.11 -7.78
CA GLY A 252 -7.14 11.30 -7.23
C GLY A 252 -6.13 11.71 -8.29
N ARG A 253 -5.21 12.59 -7.91
CA ARG A 253 -4.09 13.02 -8.73
C ARG A 253 -2.83 13.05 -7.87
N THR A 254 -1.83 12.26 -8.26
CA THR A 254 -0.49 12.30 -7.68
C THR A 254 0.45 12.99 -8.67
N VAL A 255 1.14 14.03 -8.21
CA VAL A 255 2.18 14.73 -8.96
C VAL A 255 3.50 14.57 -8.21
N LEU A 256 4.50 14.06 -8.89
CA LEU A 256 5.88 13.96 -8.43
C LEU A 256 6.75 14.86 -9.27
N THR A 257 7.52 15.75 -8.64
CA THR A 257 8.48 16.62 -9.33
C THR A 257 9.88 16.28 -8.85
N ALA A 258 10.74 15.87 -9.77
CA ALA A 258 12.13 15.54 -9.49
C ALA A 258 12.90 16.81 -9.12
N ARG A 259 13.61 16.81 -8.00
CA ARG A 259 14.47 17.94 -7.59
C ARG A 259 15.90 17.83 -8.14
N ARG A 260 16.23 16.68 -8.72
CA ARG A 260 17.54 16.29 -9.21
C ARG A 260 17.37 15.42 -10.45
N ARG A 261 18.47 15.15 -11.15
CA ARG A 261 18.48 14.15 -12.23
C ARG A 261 18.45 12.74 -11.62
N LEU A 262 17.43 11.95 -11.95
CA LEU A 262 17.12 10.70 -11.26
C LEU A 262 16.82 9.56 -12.24
N ALA A 263 17.40 8.39 -11.99
CA ALA A 263 16.97 7.14 -12.60
C ALA A 263 15.79 6.57 -11.82
N LEU A 264 14.58 6.65 -12.38
CA LEU A 264 13.35 6.22 -11.70
C LEU A 264 13.12 4.72 -11.92
N SER A 265 13.39 3.94 -10.87
CA SER A 265 13.43 2.48 -10.88
C SER A 265 12.18 1.81 -10.27
N GLY A 266 11.19 2.61 -9.85
CA GLY A 266 9.91 2.08 -9.41
C GLY A 266 9.02 3.10 -8.72
N LEU A 267 7.73 2.82 -8.72
CA LEU A 267 6.72 3.64 -8.07
C LEU A 267 5.62 2.76 -7.49
N ARG A 268 5.25 2.96 -6.23
CA ARG A 268 4.14 2.25 -5.58
C ARG A 268 3.12 3.24 -5.09
N LEU A 269 1.88 3.09 -5.54
CA LEU A 269 0.75 3.83 -4.98
C LEU A 269 0.36 3.24 -3.62
N ALA A 270 -0.56 3.92 -2.93
CA ALA A 270 -1.05 3.55 -1.60
C ALA A 270 -1.31 2.04 -1.47
N THR A 271 -0.70 1.42 -0.46
CA THR A 271 -0.99 0.03 -0.11
C THR A 271 -2.33 0.02 0.62
N LEU A 272 -3.38 -0.47 -0.04
CA LEU A 272 -4.74 -0.49 0.50
C LEU A 272 -4.98 -1.79 1.24
N CYS A 273 -5.24 -1.70 2.53
CA CYS A 273 -5.64 -2.79 3.40
C CYS A 273 -7.15 -2.71 3.69
N PHE A 274 -7.83 -3.85 3.57
CA PHE A 274 -9.21 -4.02 4.01
C PHE A 274 -9.21 -4.95 5.23
N ASP A 275 -9.57 -4.46 6.40
CA ASP A 275 -9.61 -5.26 7.64
C ASP A 275 -10.99 -5.91 7.89
N GLY A 276 -10.98 -7.14 8.37
CA GLY A 276 -12.14 -7.95 8.76
C GLY A 276 -12.58 -7.82 10.21
N ALA A 277 -11.89 -7.02 11.04
CA ALA A 277 -12.17 -6.89 12.48
C ALA A 277 -13.59 -6.41 12.88
N SER A 278 -14.51 -6.18 11.92
CA SER A 278 -15.91 -5.89 12.19
C SER A 278 -16.80 -7.10 11.89
N GLY A 279 -16.73 -8.12 12.75
CA GLY A 279 -17.78 -9.12 12.98
C GLY A 279 -18.22 -9.99 11.79
N ALA A 280 -18.11 -11.30 11.99
CA ALA A 280 -18.69 -12.39 11.20
C ALA A 280 -18.03 -12.68 9.83
N ASN A 281 -17.51 -13.90 9.70
CA ASN A 281 -17.62 -14.91 8.63
C ASN A 281 -18.38 -14.55 7.32
N GLN A 282 -18.24 -13.35 6.78
CA GLN A 282 -18.76 -13.03 5.46
C GLN A 282 -17.65 -13.28 4.46
N ALA A 283 -17.86 -14.29 3.61
CA ALA A 283 -16.98 -14.60 2.49
C ALA A 283 -16.72 -13.32 1.68
N GLY A 284 -15.50 -12.77 1.82
CA GLY A 284 -15.08 -11.62 1.06
C GLY A 284 -14.84 -12.03 -0.39
N GLN A 285 -15.37 -11.26 -1.33
CA GLN A 285 -15.00 -11.40 -2.74
C GLN A 285 -13.87 -10.43 -3.03
N SER A 286 -12.87 -10.86 -3.78
CA SER A 286 -11.83 -9.96 -4.30
C SER A 286 -11.70 -10.15 -5.81
N ILE A 287 -11.47 -9.06 -6.52
CA ILE A 287 -10.97 -9.11 -7.89
C ILE A 287 -9.51 -8.64 -7.89
N GLY A 288 -8.67 -9.41 -8.58
CA GLY A 288 -7.30 -9.04 -8.86
C GLY A 288 -7.23 -7.85 -9.82
N PRO A 289 -6.03 -7.46 -10.27
CA PRO A 289 -5.91 -6.42 -11.27
C PRO A 289 -6.60 -6.85 -12.56
N VAL A 290 -7.71 -6.19 -12.87
CA VAL A 290 -8.49 -6.42 -14.09
C VAL A 290 -8.46 -5.15 -14.94
N PRO A 291 -8.18 -5.25 -16.25
CA PRO A 291 -8.28 -4.10 -17.15
C PRO A 291 -9.71 -3.50 -17.15
N VAL A 292 -9.81 -2.18 -16.99
CA VAL A 292 -11.09 -1.45 -16.99
C VAL A 292 -10.90 -0.09 -17.66
N GLY A 293 -11.48 0.08 -18.85
CA GLY A 293 -11.26 1.27 -19.68
C GLY A 293 -9.77 1.47 -19.99
N SER A 294 -9.27 2.70 -19.85
CA SER A 294 -7.84 3.04 -19.98
C SER A 294 -6.96 2.62 -18.78
N GLY A 295 -7.54 1.97 -17.77
CA GLY A 295 -6.88 1.65 -16.51
C GLY A 295 -6.93 0.18 -16.10
N VAL A 296 -6.55 -0.06 -14.85
CA VAL A 296 -6.63 -1.34 -14.14
C VAL A 296 -7.39 -1.09 -12.84
N ALA A 297 -8.29 -2.00 -12.49
CA ALA A 297 -9.07 -1.95 -11.25
C ALA A 297 -8.71 -3.13 -10.33
N MET A 298 -8.71 -2.88 -9.03
CA MET A 298 -8.73 -3.89 -7.98
C MET A 298 -9.80 -3.53 -6.95
N ALA A 299 -10.48 -4.53 -6.43
CA ALA A 299 -11.50 -4.34 -5.40
C ALA A 299 -11.63 -5.53 -4.47
N VAL A 300 -12.19 -5.25 -3.30
CA VAL A 300 -12.74 -6.20 -2.36
C VAL A 300 -14.19 -5.83 -2.07
N ARG A 301 -15.02 -6.85 -1.87
CA ARG A 301 -16.40 -6.72 -1.42
C ARG A 301 -16.56 -7.55 -0.16
N ARG A 302 -17.09 -6.91 0.89
CA ARG A 302 -17.55 -7.58 2.10
C ARG A 302 -18.90 -7.04 2.51
N GLY A 303 -19.82 -7.95 2.79
CA GLY A 303 -21.23 -7.61 2.97
C GLY A 303 -21.75 -6.79 1.81
N GLY A 304 -22.46 -5.70 2.11
CA GLY A 304 -23.02 -4.80 1.11
C GLY A 304 -22.07 -3.71 0.60
N THR A 305 -20.75 -3.78 0.85
CA THR A 305 -19.80 -2.72 0.46
C THR A 305 -18.70 -3.27 -0.45
N THR A 306 -18.53 -2.64 -1.62
CA THR A 306 -17.41 -2.88 -2.55
C THR A 306 -16.48 -1.68 -2.55
N ALA A 307 -15.20 -1.87 -2.26
CA ALA A 307 -14.22 -0.79 -2.25
C ALA A 307 -12.95 -1.17 -2.98
N GLY A 308 -12.28 -0.18 -3.57
CA GLY A 308 -11.12 -0.43 -4.39
C GLY A 308 -10.48 0.82 -4.97
N LEU A 309 -9.62 0.58 -5.95
CA LEU A 309 -8.85 1.58 -6.66
C LEU A 309 -8.84 1.24 -8.15
N THR A 310 -8.92 2.28 -8.98
CA THR A 310 -8.64 2.23 -10.41
C THR A 310 -7.47 3.16 -10.72
N TRP A 311 -6.46 2.69 -11.46
CA TRP A 311 -5.27 3.47 -11.82
C TRP A 311 -4.82 3.19 -13.26
N PRO A 312 -3.93 4.00 -13.86
CA PRO A 312 -3.55 3.87 -15.27
C PRO A 312 -2.76 2.57 -15.50
N SER A 313 -3.10 1.84 -16.56
CA SER A 313 -2.40 0.61 -16.96
C SER A 313 -0.96 0.87 -17.41
N LYS A 314 -0.68 2.09 -17.89
CA LYS A 314 0.64 2.54 -18.33
C LYS A 314 1.00 3.87 -17.72
N THR A 315 2.28 4.03 -17.39
CA THR A 315 2.89 5.31 -17.02
C THR A 315 4.16 5.52 -17.85
N PRO A 316 4.78 6.71 -17.80
CA PRO A 316 6.12 6.93 -18.36
C PRO A 316 7.20 5.94 -17.87
N LEU A 317 6.95 5.18 -16.80
CA LEU A 317 7.85 4.13 -16.30
C LEU A 317 7.70 2.80 -17.02
N GLY A 318 6.59 2.57 -17.70
CA GLY A 318 6.23 1.29 -18.27
C GLY A 318 4.86 0.83 -17.81
N GLU A 319 4.65 -0.48 -17.91
CA GLU A 319 3.37 -1.10 -17.62
C GLU A 319 3.18 -1.26 -16.11
N SER A 320 1.94 -1.05 -15.65
CA SER A 320 1.60 -1.29 -14.27
C SER A 320 1.62 -2.79 -14.01
N SER A 321 2.33 -3.21 -12.98
CA SER A 321 2.10 -4.49 -12.34
C SER A 321 1.32 -4.25 -11.06
N ALA A 322 0.16 -4.88 -10.92
CA ALA A 322 -0.43 -5.00 -9.59
C ALA A 322 -0.09 -6.38 -9.10
N ASN A 323 0.58 -6.45 -7.95
CA ASN A 323 0.67 -7.70 -7.23
C ASN A 323 -0.61 -7.81 -6.40
N PRO A 324 -1.60 -8.64 -6.77
CA PRO A 324 -2.47 -9.18 -5.75
C PRO A 324 -1.52 -9.97 -4.84
N ALA A 325 -1.27 -9.50 -3.63
CA ALA A 325 -0.81 -10.41 -2.60
C ALA A 325 -2.00 -11.39 -2.45
N GLY A 326 -1.94 -12.54 -3.13
CA GLY A 326 -3.07 -13.45 -3.24
C GLY A 326 -3.60 -13.73 -1.84
N ALA A 327 -4.90 -13.57 -1.61
CA ALA A 327 -5.47 -13.76 -0.27
C ALA A 327 -5.18 -15.21 0.18
N PRO A 328 -4.44 -15.43 1.28
CA PRO A 328 -4.30 -16.76 1.83
C PRO A 328 -5.68 -17.36 2.08
N ILE A 329 -5.79 -18.68 1.95
CA ILE A 329 -6.94 -19.41 2.46
C ILE A 329 -7.09 -19.06 3.95
N GLY A 330 -8.21 -18.44 4.33
CA GLY A 330 -8.47 -17.98 5.71
C GLY A 330 -8.02 -16.56 6.05
N ALA A 331 -7.54 -15.76 5.09
CA ALA A 331 -7.12 -14.39 5.37
C ALA A 331 -8.30 -13.46 5.69
N GLU A 332 -8.25 -12.86 6.87
CA GLU A 332 -9.23 -11.87 7.34
C GLU A 332 -9.04 -10.49 6.72
N TYR A 333 -8.05 -10.29 5.83
CA TYR A 333 -7.80 -9.01 5.15
C TYR A 333 -7.40 -9.21 3.68
N THR A 334 -7.53 -8.14 2.89
CA THR A 334 -7.08 -8.10 1.48
C THR A 334 -6.20 -6.89 1.28
N MET A 335 -5.08 -7.07 0.58
CA MET A 335 -4.12 -6.01 0.30
C MET A 335 -3.97 -5.76 -1.20
N PHE A 336 -3.95 -4.48 -1.55
CA PHE A 336 -3.75 -4.02 -2.92
C PHE A 336 -2.56 -3.07 -2.95
N ARG A 337 -1.59 -3.33 -3.81
CA ARG A 337 -0.44 -2.44 -3.99
C ARG A 337 -0.13 -2.28 -5.47
N PRO A 338 -0.67 -1.23 -6.10
CA PRO A 338 -0.31 -0.88 -7.47
C PRO A 338 1.16 -0.49 -7.55
N GLU A 339 1.90 -1.15 -8.43
CA GLU A 339 3.34 -0.99 -8.56
C GLU A 339 3.74 -0.83 -10.03
N TYR A 340 4.45 0.25 -10.33
CA TYR A 340 5.11 0.43 -11.61
C TYR A 340 6.57 0.11 -11.43
N LEU A 341 7.04 -0.90 -12.16
CA LEU A 341 8.46 -1.19 -12.31
C LEU A 341 8.88 -0.78 -13.72
N PRO A 342 10.12 -0.30 -13.90
CA PRO A 342 10.63 0.01 -15.22
C PRO A 342 10.60 -1.25 -16.09
N GLY A 343 10.18 -1.09 -17.35
CA GLY A 343 10.36 -2.10 -18.38
C GLY A 343 11.82 -2.20 -18.84
N ALA A 344 12.03 -2.33 -20.16
CA ALA A 344 13.38 -2.24 -20.73
C ALA A 344 13.91 -0.79 -20.63
N GLY A 345 14.96 -0.58 -19.85
CA GLY A 345 15.59 0.72 -19.61
C GLY A 345 14.98 1.46 -18.41
N VAL A 346 15.84 1.96 -17.52
CA VAL A 346 15.42 2.80 -16.39
C VAL A 346 15.32 4.24 -16.88
N PRO A 347 14.13 4.86 -16.93
CA PRO A 347 14.00 6.22 -17.42
C PRO A 347 14.76 7.18 -16.52
N THR A 348 15.56 8.04 -17.14
CA THR A 348 16.22 9.15 -16.45
C THR A 348 15.34 10.38 -16.57
N LEU A 349 15.02 10.99 -15.44
CA LEU A 349 14.27 12.24 -15.35
C LEU A 349 15.23 13.37 -15.02
N GLU A 350 15.11 14.46 -15.76
CA GLU A 350 15.86 15.69 -15.46
C GLU A 350 15.28 16.41 -14.25
N ALA A 351 16.08 17.29 -13.63
CA ALA A 351 15.59 18.14 -12.55
C ALA A 351 14.43 19.03 -13.04
N GLY A 352 13.37 19.13 -12.24
CA GLY A 352 12.13 19.83 -12.59
C GLY A 352 11.14 18.98 -13.40
N ALA A 353 11.55 17.84 -13.95
CA ALA A 353 10.63 16.93 -14.63
C ALA A 353 9.53 16.46 -13.67
N SER A 354 8.30 16.41 -14.18
CA SER A 354 7.13 16.04 -13.38
C SER A 354 6.42 14.82 -13.94
N LEU A 355 6.06 13.90 -13.05
CA LEU A 355 5.25 12.73 -13.32
C LEU A 355 3.86 12.92 -12.72
N GLU A 356 2.82 12.78 -13.53
CA GLU A 356 1.42 12.85 -13.09
C GLU A 356 0.71 11.51 -13.27
N ILE A 357 0.05 11.06 -12.20
CA ILE A 357 -0.77 9.85 -12.19
C ILE A 357 -2.15 10.19 -11.68
N ARG A 358 -3.16 9.82 -12.45
CA ARG A 358 -4.58 9.98 -12.09
C ARG A 358 -5.15 8.64 -11.70
N TRP A 359 -5.85 8.59 -10.58
CA TRP A 359 -6.43 7.36 -10.05
C TRP A 359 -7.83 7.65 -9.48
N ARG A 360 -8.61 6.62 -9.20
CA ARG A 360 -9.95 6.72 -8.60
C ARG A 360 -10.06 5.78 -7.41
N LEU A 361 -10.41 6.31 -6.25
CA LEU A 361 -10.83 5.51 -5.10
C LEU A 361 -12.34 5.41 -5.08
N TYR A 362 -12.89 4.27 -4.64
CA TYR A 362 -14.33 4.10 -4.52
C TYR A 362 -14.70 3.23 -3.34
N ALA A 363 -15.86 3.52 -2.76
CA ALA A 363 -16.51 2.70 -1.75
C ALA A 363 -18.01 2.72 -2.03
N LEU A 364 -18.49 1.66 -2.68
CA LEU A 364 -19.85 1.51 -3.19
C LEU A 364 -20.72 0.84 -2.12
N HIS A 365 -21.76 1.53 -1.66
CA HIS A 365 -22.77 0.96 -0.78
C HIS A 365 -24.16 1.55 -1.09
N PRO A 366 -25.21 0.72 -1.20
CA PRO A 366 -25.16 -0.74 -1.24
C PRO A 366 -24.47 -1.24 -2.54
N SER A 367 -23.78 -2.37 -2.46
CA SER A 367 -23.21 -3.07 -3.61
C SER A 367 -23.63 -4.53 -3.59
N ALA A 368 -24.24 -4.97 -4.70
CA ALA A 368 -24.75 -6.32 -4.85
C ALA A 368 -23.63 -7.32 -5.21
N THR A 369 -22.62 -6.87 -5.96
CA THR A 369 -21.59 -7.74 -6.53
C THR A 369 -20.25 -7.04 -6.62
N ILE A 370 -19.16 -7.80 -6.48
CA ILE A 370 -17.80 -7.29 -6.70
C ILE A 370 -17.62 -6.69 -8.11
N ARG A 371 -18.43 -7.12 -9.09
CA ARG A 371 -18.40 -6.56 -10.45
C ARG A 371 -18.84 -5.10 -10.53
N ASP A 372 -19.48 -4.55 -9.50
CA ASP A 372 -19.78 -3.11 -9.43
C ASP A 372 -18.49 -2.26 -9.49
N ALA A 373 -17.36 -2.80 -9.04
CA ALA A 373 -16.04 -2.19 -9.18
C ALA A 373 -15.65 -1.91 -10.63
N LEU A 374 -16.05 -2.77 -11.57
CA LEU A 374 -15.69 -2.66 -12.99
C LEU A 374 -16.41 -1.50 -13.69
N LYS A 375 -17.41 -0.90 -13.04
CA LYS A 375 -18.08 0.33 -13.52
C LYS A 375 -17.24 1.58 -13.26
N VAL A 376 -16.20 1.50 -12.42
CA VAL A 376 -15.32 2.62 -12.09
C VAL A 376 -14.11 2.62 -13.03
N THR A 377 -14.29 3.23 -14.20
CA THR A 377 -13.24 3.39 -15.23
C THR A 377 -12.40 4.64 -14.97
N LEU A 378 -11.24 4.78 -15.63
CA LEU A 378 -10.61 6.09 -15.83
C LEU A 378 -11.14 6.72 -17.12
N PRO A 379 -11.17 8.07 -17.22
CA PRO A 379 -11.47 8.72 -18.49
C PRO A 379 -10.42 8.32 -19.54
N ASP A 380 -10.84 8.17 -20.79
CA ASP A 380 -9.92 8.07 -21.91
C ASP A 380 -9.17 9.41 -22.04
N ARG A 381 -7.86 9.34 -22.29
CA ARG A 381 -7.00 10.52 -22.41
C ARG A 381 -7.09 11.12 -23.80
#